data_AF-A0A7Y8AC36-F1
#
_entry.id   AF-A0A7Y8AC36-F1
#
_cell.length_a   1.000
_cell.length_b   1.000
_cell.length_c   1.000
_cell.angle_alpha   90.00
_cell.angle_beta   90.00
_cell.angle_gamma   90.00
#
_symmetry.space_group_name_H-M   'P 1'
#
loop_
_entity.id
_entity.type
_entity.pdbx_description
1 polymer ?
#
loop_
_entity_poly.entity_id
_entity_poly.type
_entity_poly.pdbx_seq_one_letter_code
_entity_poly.pdbx_strand_id
1 'polypeptide(L)'
;MRRLALSDKKLRNIPRRLRAISRWADSFEGWFLADFPVRRGFENFKIPVIETLVEGKQTTPAIQAHCAQQLINAAAHLIQARPDEAPECWVVAAILVPDMFSSEVCVYIDKSRYLGSTLPFEYDYFRQTRITGRSLANEWGLIVPPGIQEVGFHFIHEDEDGEQFESEHWYFGEVSSSDEDPGGDRWKYKTFKAFQAEHPHLFSTAT
;
A
#
# COMPACT_ATOMS: atom_id res chain seq x y z
N MET A 1 -12.84 9.79 -4.70
CA MET A 1 -12.09 10.95 -4.20
C MET A 1 -11.89 10.74 -2.71
N ARG A 2 -10.62 10.59 -2.31
CA ARG A 2 -10.17 10.31 -0.94
C ARG A 2 -10.53 11.45 0.02
N ARG A 3 -11.05 11.15 1.21
CA ARG A 3 -11.43 12.16 2.22
C ARG A 3 -11.30 11.63 3.65
N LEU A 4 -10.77 12.43 4.56
CA LEU A 4 -10.85 12.20 5.99
C LEU A 4 -12.28 12.44 6.51
N ALA A 5 -12.68 11.73 7.55
CA ALA A 5 -13.96 11.93 8.20
C ALA A 5 -13.82 12.91 9.38
N LEU A 6 -14.27 14.15 9.18
CA LEU A 6 -14.22 15.18 10.24
C LEU A 6 -15.39 15.07 11.25
N SER A 7 -16.19 14.01 11.20
CA SER A 7 -17.31 13.78 12.12
C SER A 7 -17.76 12.33 12.13
N ASP A 8 -18.30 11.88 13.26
CA ASP A 8 -18.88 10.54 13.46
C ASP A 8 -20.30 10.36 12.91
N LYS A 9 -20.77 11.28 12.06
CA LYS A 9 -22.12 11.21 11.50
C LYS A 9 -22.26 9.96 10.63
N LYS A 10 -23.45 9.35 10.71
CA LYS A 10 -23.84 8.19 9.88
C LYS A 10 -23.50 8.44 8.40
N LEU A 11 -22.70 7.56 7.83
CA LEU A 11 -22.36 7.56 6.43
C LEU A 11 -23.57 7.15 5.58
N ARG A 12 -24.04 8.10 4.76
CA ARG A 12 -25.15 7.88 3.83
C ARG A 12 -24.66 7.38 2.47
N ASN A 13 -25.55 6.68 1.76
CA ASN A 13 -25.38 6.25 0.37
C ASN A 13 -24.16 5.34 0.14
N ILE A 14 -23.90 4.39 1.05
CA ILE A 14 -22.83 3.39 0.92
C ILE A 14 -22.82 2.72 -0.48
N PRO A 15 -23.96 2.24 -1.03
CA PRO A 15 -23.94 1.62 -2.37
C PRO A 15 -23.41 2.52 -3.49
N ARG A 16 -23.72 3.83 -3.44
CA ARG A 16 -23.20 4.80 -4.41
C ARG A 16 -21.69 5.00 -4.24
N ARG A 17 -21.18 4.92 -3.02
CA ARG A 17 -19.74 5.08 -2.72
C ARG A 17 -18.96 3.86 -3.20
N LEU A 18 -19.49 2.65 -3.01
CA LEU A 18 -18.90 1.42 -3.55
C LEU A 18 -18.83 1.45 -5.08
N ARG A 19 -19.91 1.90 -5.77
CA ARG A 19 -19.86 2.13 -7.22
C ARG A 19 -18.86 3.21 -7.64
N ALA A 20 -18.54 4.16 -6.76
CA ALA A 20 -17.59 5.21 -7.08
C ALA A 20 -16.14 4.71 -7.03
N ILE A 21 -15.79 3.82 -6.09
CA ILE A 21 -14.47 3.18 -6.09
C ILE A 21 -14.36 2.15 -7.23
N SER A 22 -15.43 1.43 -7.59
CA SER A 22 -15.40 0.55 -8.77
C SER A 22 -15.09 1.31 -10.06
N ARG A 23 -15.83 2.40 -10.34
CA ARG A 23 -15.54 3.27 -11.50
C ARG A 23 -14.15 3.90 -11.46
N TRP A 24 -13.57 4.09 -10.28
CA TRP A 24 -12.19 4.56 -10.16
C TRP A 24 -11.20 3.47 -10.56
N ALA A 25 -11.43 2.21 -10.16
CA ALA A 25 -10.61 1.09 -10.62
C ALA A 25 -10.73 0.90 -12.14
N ASP A 26 -11.95 0.93 -12.67
CA ASP A 26 -12.23 0.80 -14.11
C ASP A 26 -11.55 1.92 -14.94
N SER A 27 -11.29 3.08 -14.33
CA SER A 27 -10.64 4.19 -15.05
C SER A 27 -9.16 3.96 -15.39
N PHE A 28 -8.55 2.91 -14.83
CA PHE A 28 -7.20 2.46 -15.20
C PHE A 28 -7.20 1.53 -16.41
N GLU A 29 -8.37 1.07 -16.89
CA GLU A 29 -8.44 0.21 -18.07
C GLU A 29 -7.92 0.95 -19.32
N GLY A 30 -6.90 0.38 -19.96
CA GLY A 30 -6.24 0.99 -21.13
C GLY A 30 -5.48 2.29 -20.83
N TRP A 31 -5.32 2.64 -19.55
CA TRP A 31 -4.58 3.82 -19.12
C TRP A 31 -3.35 3.41 -18.30
N PHE A 32 -2.21 3.98 -18.66
CA PHE A 32 -0.96 3.82 -17.92
C PHE A 32 -0.27 5.17 -17.74
N LEU A 33 0.70 5.20 -16.82
CA LEU A 33 1.48 6.41 -16.53
C LEU A 33 2.24 6.86 -17.79
N ALA A 34 1.98 8.08 -18.24
CA ALA A 34 2.71 8.69 -19.35
C ALA A 34 4.04 9.30 -18.89
N ASP A 35 4.04 9.93 -17.71
CA ASP A 35 5.21 10.56 -17.10
C ASP A 35 5.50 9.93 -15.74
N PHE A 36 6.69 9.39 -15.58
CA PHE A 36 7.12 8.79 -14.32
C PHE A 36 7.77 9.83 -13.40
N PRO A 37 7.37 9.91 -12.12
CA PRO A 37 7.99 10.83 -11.17
C PRO A 37 9.37 10.32 -10.71
N VAL A 38 10.38 10.43 -11.60
CA VAL A 38 11.74 9.90 -11.39
C VAL A 38 12.34 10.34 -10.04
N ARG A 39 12.05 11.56 -9.57
CA ARG A 39 12.56 12.08 -8.29
C ARG A 39 11.98 11.38 -7.06
N ARG A 40 10.77 10.81 -7.14
CA ARG A 40 10.15 10.08 -6.02
C ARG A 40 10.46 8.59 -6.06
N GLY A 41 10.71 8.04 -7.25
CA GLY A 41 10.97 6.62 -7.45
C GLY A 41 9.73 5.73 -7.39
N PHE A 42 8.55 6.32 -7.19
CA PHE A 42 7.25 5.65 -7.26
C PHE A 42 6.14 6.68 -7.50
N GLU A 43 5.01 6.22 -8.02
CA GLU A 43 3.73 6.92 -8.00
C GLU A 43 2.71 6.05 -7.24
N ASN A 44 1.87 6.67 -6.42
CA ASN A 44 0.88 5.93 -5.63
C ASN A 44 -0.52 6.54 -5.73
N PHE A 45 -1.51 5.66 -5.82
CA PHE A 45 -2.92 5.99 -5.82
C PHE A 45 -3.55 5.49 -4.52
N LYS A 46 -3.66 6.39 -3.55
CA LYS A 46 -4.34 6.11 -2.28
C LYS A 46 -5.80 5.71 -2.50
N ILE A 47 -6.31 4.79 -1.69
CA ILE A 47 -7.71 4.35 -1.74
C ILE A 47 -8.67 5.57 -1.75
N PRO A 48 -9.53 5.71 -2.77
CA PRO A 48 -10.23 6.98 -3.07
C PRO A 48 -11.58 7.10 -2.34
N VAL A 49 -11.64 6.66 -1.08
CA VAL A 49 -12.86 6.59 -0.26
C VAL A 49 -12.90 7.68 0.81
N ILE A 50 -14.03 7.81 1.49
CA ILE A 50 -14.04 8.48 2.79
C ILE A 50 -13.60 7.47 3.85
N GLU A 51 -12.71 7.86 4.76
CA GLU A 51 -12.17 7.04 5.86
C GLU A 51 -13.22 6.17 6.56
N THR A 52 -14.34 6.78 7.00
CA THR A 52 -15.45 6.08 7.66
C THR A 52 -16.19 5.04 6.81
N LEU A 53 -15.89 4.91 5.52
CA LEU A 53 -16.39 3.81 4.70
C LEU A 53 -15.66 2.49 5.00
N VAL A 54 -14.37 2.56 5.32
CA VAL A 54 -13.49 1.39 5.50
C VAL A 54 -13.03 1.19 6.95
N GLU A 55 -13.22 2.20 7.81
CA GLU A 55 -12.82 2.16 9.24
C GLU A 55 -13.90 2.72 10.18
N GLY A 56 -15.06 3.12 9.65
CA GLY A 56 -16.14 3.69 10.46
C GLY A 56 -17.07 2.65 11.07
N LYS A 57 -17.99 3.11 11.93
CA LYS A 57 -19.01 2.28 12.62
C LYS A 57 -19.95 1.49 11.68
N GLN A 58 -20.04 1.87 10.41
CA GLN A 58 -20.88 1.19 9.41
C GLN A 58 -20.07 0.33 8.44
N THR A 59 -18.75 0.28 8.59
CA THR A 59 -17.89 -0.64 7.85
C THR A 59 -18.29 -2.07 8.18
N THR A 60 -18.31 -2.90 7.15
CA THR A 60 -18.49 -4.35 7.29
C THR A 60 -17.35 -5.06 6.56
N PRO A 61 -17.06 -6.34 6.88
CA PRO A 61 -16.09 -7.13 6.13
C PRO A 61 -16.38 -7.15 4.62
N ALA A 62 -17.66 -7.19 4.23
CA ALA A 62 -18.05 -7.11 2.81
C ALA A 62 -17.72 -5.76 2.15
N ILE A 63 -17.81 -4.64 2.89
CA ILE A 63 -17.40 -3.32 2.38
C ILE A 63 -15.89 -3.27 2.21
N GLN A 64 -15.12 -3.80 3.17
CA GLN A 64 -13.67 -3.88 3.09
C GLN A 64 -13.24 -4.79 1.93
N ALA A 65 -13.80 -6.00 1.81
CA ALA A 65 -13.53 -6.89 0.69
C ALA A 65 -13.84 -6.24 -0.67
N HIS A 66 -14.99 -5.55 -0.81
CA HIS A 66 -15.31 -4.80 -2.04
C HIS A 66 -14.24 -3.75 -2.36
N CYS A 67 -13.82 -2.97 -1.36
CA CYS A 67 -12.83 -1.92 -1.55
C CYS A 67 -11.43 -2.48 -1.87
N ALA A 68 -11.00 -3.55 -1.20
CA ALA A 68 -9.75 -4.24 -1.48
C ALA A 68 -9.75 -4.81 -2.90
N GLN A 69 -10.84 -5.44 -3.33
CA GLN A 69 -10.99 -5.94 -4.69
C GLN A 69 -10.79 -4.82 -5.73
N GLN A 70 -11.28 -3.60 -5.46
CA GLN A 70 -11.12 -2.50 -6.42
C GLN A 70 -9.65 -2.02 -6.51
N LEU A 71 -8.87 -2.11 -5.43
CA LEU A 71 -7.43 -1.82 -5.47
C LEU A 71 -6.69 -2.90 -6.29
N ILE A 72 -7.03 -4.17 -6.10
CA ILE A 72 -6.49 -5.30 -6.87
C ILE A 72 -6.83 -5.15 -8.36
N ASN A 73 -8.08 -4.80 -8.68
CA ASN A 73 -8.51 -4.57 -10.06
C ASN A 73 -7.76 -3.40 -10.70
N ALA A 74 -7.57 -2.29 -9.98
CA ALA A 74 -6.80 -1.15 -10.47
C ALA A 74 -5.33 -1.53 -10.77
N ALA A 75 -4.69 -2.31 -9.89
CA ALA A 75 -3.35 -2.84 -10.15
C ALA A 75 -3.32 -3.76 -11.38
N ALA A 76 -4.32 -4.62 -11.55
CA ALA A 76 -4.43 -5.49 -12.72
C ALA A 76 -4.59 -4.72 -14.03
N HIS A 77 -5.45 -3.69 -14.04
CA HIS A 77 -5.63 -2.82 -15.19
C HIS A 77 -4.34 -2.08 -15.56
N LEU A 78 -3.60 -1.58 -14.57
CA LEU A 78 -2.30 -0.95 -14.78
C LEU A 78 -1.28 -1.93 -15.39
N ILE A 79 -1.16 -3.14 -14.87
CA ILE A 79 -0.26 -4.17 -15.41
C ILE A 79 -0.62 -4.48 -16.86
N GLN A 80 -1.91 -4.63 -17.16
CA GLN A 80 -2.40 -4.94 -18.52
C GLN A 80 -2.24 -3.78 -19.51
N ALA A 81 -2.36 -2.54 -19.03
CA ALA A 81 -2.26 -1.34 -19.86
C ALA A 81 -0.80 -0.88 -20.07
N ARG A 82 0.18 -1.50 -19.40
CA ARG A 82 1.60 -1.14 -19.51
C ARG A 82 2.08 -1.31 -20.97
N PRO A 83 2.57 -0.25 -21.62
CA PRO A 83 3.15 -0.36 -22.97
C PRO A 83 4.50 -1.07 -22.93
N ASP A 84 4.88 -1.73 -24.03
CA ASP A 84 6.13 -2.48 -24.13
C ASP A 84 7.37 -1.58 -23.95
N GLU A 85 7.27 -0.30 -24.30
CA GLU A 85 8.33 0.70 -24.14
C GLU A 85 8.38 1.34 -22.74
N ALA A 86 7.52 0.94 -21.81
CA ALA A 86 7.56 1.45 -20.45
C ALA A 86 8.92 1.13 -19.78
N PRO A 87 9.45 2.04 -18.95
CA PRO A 87 10.60 1.71 -18.11
C PRO A 87 10.26 0.54 -17.18
N GLU A 88 11.30 -0.14 -16.69
CA GLU A 88 11.12 -1.18 -15.67
C GLU A 88 10.39 -0.60 -14.45
N CYS A 89 9.27 -1.21 -14.08
CA CYS A 89 8.49 -0.82 -12.93
C CYS A 89 7.69 -2.00 -12.35
N TRP A 90 7.27 -1.86 -11.10
CA TRP A 90 6.48 -2.86 -10.37
C TRP A 90 5.17 -2.26 -9.88
N VAL A 91 4.05 -2.87 -10.24
CA VAL A 91 2.70 -2.44 -9.84
C VAL A 91 2.22 -3.35 -8.71
N VAL A 92 1.85 -2.74 -7.59
CA VAL A 92 1.44 -3.45 -6.37
C VAL A 92 0.27 -2.73 -5.70
N ALA A 93 -0.84 -3.43 -5.48
CA ALA A 93 -1.89 -3.01 -4.55
C ALA A 93 -1.48 -3.42 -3.13
N ALA A 94 -1.42 -2.47 -2.20
CA ALA A 94 -1.19 -2.69 -0.78
C ALA A 94 -2.51 -2.53 -0.01
N ILE A 95 -2.97 -3.61 0.62
CA ILE A 95 -4.15 -3.66 1.49
C ILE A 95 -3.67 -3.75 2.93
N LEU A 96 -3.89 -2.69 3.70
CA LEU A 96 -3.46 -2.58 5.08
C LEU A 96 -4.64 -2.84 6.02
N VAL A 97 -4.43 -3.64 7.07
CA VAL A 97 -5.47 -3.97 8.05
C VAL A 97 -4.86 -3.90 9.45
N PRO A 98 -5.48 -3.21 10.43
CA PRO A 98 -6.79 -2.56 10.37
C PRO A 98 -6.81 -1.18 9.68
N ASP A 99 -5.66 -0.59 9.37
CA ASP A 99 -5.53 0.75 8.73
C ASP A 99 -5.80 0.72 7.21
N MET A 100 -7.03 0.32 6.86
CA MET A 100 -7.45 0.17 5.47
C MET A 100 -7.50 1.48 4.71
N PHE A 101 -7.70 2.60 5.39
CA PHE A 101 -7.64 3.91 4.78
C PHE A 101 -6.23 4.24 4.28
N SER A 102 -5.16 3.69 4.86
CA SER A 102 -3.80 3.85 4.33
C SER A 102 -3.51 3.03 3.06
N SER A 103 -4.38 2.09 2.70
CA SER A 103 -4.25 1.22 1.50
C SER A 103 -4.15 1.99 0.19
N GLU A 104 -3.48 1.39 -0.80
CA GLU A 104 -3.13 2.06 -2.05
C GLU A 104 -2.77 1.11 -3.19
N VAL A 105 -2.62 1.66 -4.40
CA VAL A 105 -1.90 1.02 -5.49
C VAL A 105 -0.63 1.82 -5.77
N CYS A 106 0.53 1.17 -5.75
CA CYS A 106 1.83 1.78 -6.03
C CYS A 106 2.40 1.25 -7.34
N VAL A 107 2.96 2.16 -8.13
CA VAL A 107 3.83 1.86 -9.26
C VAL A 107 5.25 2.28 -8.87
N TYR A 108 6.09 1.31 -8.53
CA TYR A 108 7.49 1.53 -8.18
C TYR A 108 8.34 1.56 -9.44
N ILE A 109 9.17 2.60 -9.57
CA ILE A 109 10.14 2.75 -10.67
C ILE A 109 11.57 2.60 -10.13
N ASP A 110 11.72 2.79 -8.82
CA ASP A 110 12.95 2.55 -8.08
C ASP A 110 12.88 1.16 -7.43
N LYS A 111 13.83 0.30 -7.80
CA LYS A 111 13.91 -1.07 -7.28
C LYS A 111 14.16 -1.12 -5.77
N SER A 112 14.94 -0.19 -5.22
CA SER A 112 15.23 -0.14 -3.78
C SER A 112 13.96 0.16 -2.96
N ARG A 113 13.08 1.01 -3.49
CA ARG A 113 11.75 1.33 -2.93
C ARG A 113 10.83 0.13 -2.99
N TYR A 114 10.75 -0.51 -4.16
CA TYR A 114 9.98 -1.73 -4.34
C TYR A 114 10.38 -2.80 -3.32
N LEU A 115 11.67 -3.16 -3.29
CA LEU A 115 12.18 -4.18 -2.36
C LEU A 115 12.02 -3.80 -0.89
N GLY A 116 12.20 -2.52 -0.55
CA GLY A 116 12.00 -2.01 0.80
C GLY A 116 10.56 -2.10 1.29
N SER A 117 9.57 -2.07 0.38
CA SER A 117 8.15 -2.24 0.71
C SER A 117 7.72 -3.71 0.71
N THR A 118 8.21 -4.53 -0.22
CA THR A 118 7.62 -5.85 -0.52
C THR A 118 8.45 -7.05 -0.05
N LEU A 119 9.47 -6.84 0.79
CA LEU A 119 10.26 -7.92 1.41
C LEU A 119 10.30 -7.77 2.94
N PRO A 120 10.63 -8.84 3.68
CA PRO A 120 10.86 -8.74 5.11
C PRO A 120 12.04 -7.83 5.44
N PHE A 121 11.94 -7.16 6.58
CA PHE A 121 13.03 -6.40 7.20
C PHE A 121 12.87 -6.34 8.71
N GLU A 122 13.98 -6.14 9.40
CA GLU A 122 14.03 -5.91 10.85
C GLU A 122 14.96 -4.72 11.11
N TYR A 123 14.36 -3.61 11.50
CA TYR A 123 15.02 -2.39 11.96
C TYR A 123 14.64 -2.14 13.42
N ASP A 124 15.38 -1.27 14.11
CA ASP A 124 15.22 -1.04 15.55
C ASP A 124 13.78 -0.69 15.97
N TYR A 125 13.05 0.05 15.15
CA TYR A 125 11.69 0.56 15.45
C TYR A 125 10.62 0.10 14.44
N PHE A 126 11.02 -0.70 13.45
CA PHE A 126 10.13 -1.18 12.39
C PHE A 126 10.50 -2.60 12.02
N ARG A 127 9.51 -3.49 12.01
CA ARG A 127 9.71 -4.85 11.55
C ARG A 127 8.57 -5.27 10.63
N GLN A 128 8.93 -5.90 9.52
CA GLN A 128 8.00 -6.53 8.59
C GLN A 128 8.39 -8.01 8.48
N THR A 129 7.56 -8.91 9.00
CA THR A 129 7.76 -10.37 8.93
C THR A 129 6.74 -11.00 7.99
N ARG A 130 7.15 -12.01 7.22
CA ARG A 130 6.24 -12.68 6.27
C ARG A 130 5.17 -13.48 7.02
N ILE A 131 3.93 -13.34 6.59
CA ILE A 131 2.82 -14.21 7.00
C ILE A 131 2.86 -15.47 6.12
N THR A 132 2.87 -16.63 6.76
CA THR A 132 2.84 -17.93 6.09
C THR A 132 1.58 -18.70 6.44
N GLY A 133 1.06 -19.49 5.48
CA GLY A 133 -0.13 -20.33 5.69
C GLY A 133 -1.48 -19.59 5.70
N ARG A 134 -1.50 -18.29 5.39
CA ARG A 134 -2.71 -17.47 5.27
C ARG A 134 -2.76 -16.78 3.90
N SER A 135 -3.96 -16.40 3.49
CA SER A 135 -4.23 -15.66 2.25
C SER A 135 -5.43 -14.77 2.51
N LEU A 136 -5.24 -13.45 2.42
CA LEU A 136 -6.31 -12.49 2.49
C LEU A 136 -7.33 -12.72 1.38
N ALA A 137 -6.87 -13.11 0.18
CA ALA A 137 -7.80 -13.43 -0.91
C ALA A 137 -8.75 -14.58 -0.54
N ASN A 138 -8.25 -15.65 0.08
CA ASN A 138 -9.10 -16.73 0.55
C ASN A 138 -9.98 -16.32 1.73
N GLU A 139 -9.42 -15.57 2.70
CA GLU A 139 -10.15 -15.11 3.89
C GLU A 139 -11.30 -14.15 3.55
N TRP A 140 -11.11 -13.28 2.55
CA TRP A 140 -12.06 -12.23 2.19
C TRP A 140 -12.87 -12.56 0.92
N GLY A 141 -12.60 -13.69 0.27
CA GLY A 141 -13.24 -14.08 -1.00
C GLY A 141 -12.87 -13.15 -2.16
N LEU A 142 -11.63 -12.66 -2.20
CA LEU A 142 -11.12 -11.81 -3.27
C LEU A 142 -10.71 -12.66 -4.47
N ILE A 143 -10.85 -12.07 -5.64
CA ILE A 143 -10.39 -12.63 -6.91
C ILE A 143 -8.99 -12.08 -7.17
N VAL A 144 -8.02 -12.99 -7.31
CA VAL A 144 -6.66 -12.66 -7.74
C VAL A 144 -6.59 -12.85 -9.27
N PRO A 145 -6.44 -11.77 -10.06
CA PRO A 145 -6.36 -11.87 -11.52
C PRO A 145 -5.12 -12.67 -11.99
N PRO A 146 -5.16 -13.27 -13.19
CA PRO A 146 -4.00 -13.96 -13.75
C PRO A 146 -2.76 -13.05 -13.80
N GLY A 147 -1.60 -13.59 -13.42
CA GLY A 147 -0.34 -12.85 -13.39
C GLY A 147 -0.12 -11.99 -12.14
N ILE A 148 -1.10 -11.88 -11.25
CA ILE A 148 -0.96 -11.22 -9.94
C ILE A 148 -0.62 -12.26 -8.88
N GLN A 149 0.37 -11.95 -8.05
CA GLN A 149 0.72 -12.73 -6.86
C GLN A 149 0.20 -12.04 -5.60
N GLU A 150 0.03 -12.81 -4.53
CA GLU A 150 -0.33 -12.35 -3.19
C GLU A 150 0.80 -12.65 -2.21
N VAL A 151 1.14 -11.68 -1.36
CA VAL A 151 2.01 -11.90 -0.18
C VAL A 151 1.49 -11.10 1.01
N GLY A 152 1.57 -11.67 2.21
CA GLY A 152 1.17 -11.01 3.44
C GLY A 152 2.37 -10.78 4.35
N PHE A 153 2.36 -9.66 5.08
CA PHE A 153 3.34 -9.38 6.11
C PHE A 153 2.67 -8.88 7.39
N HIS A 154 3.19 -9.30 8.53
CA HIS A 154 2.90 -8.69 9.82
C HIS A 154 3.89 -7.54 10.02
N PHE A 155 3.35 -6.36 10.28
CA PHE A 155 4.10 -5.13 10.42
C PHE A 155 3.96 -4.61 11.84
N ILE A 156 5.11 -4.36 12.48
CA ILE A 156 5.21 -3.79 13.83
C ILE A 156 5.98 -2.48 13.72
N HIS A 157 5.44 -1.43 14.31
CA HIS A 157 6.08 -0.14 14.48
C HIS A 157 6.07 0.25 15.94
N GLU A 158 7.22 0.64 16.48
CA GLU A 158 7.33 1.24 17.81
C GLU A 158 7.55 2.75 17.67
N ASP A 159 6.72 3.55 18.34
CA ASP A 159 6.86 5.01 18.33
C ASP A 159 7.94 5.52 19.29
N GLU A 160 8.02 6.85 19.47
CA GLU A 160 9.06 7.45 20.31
C GLU A 160 8.88 7.20 21.81
N ASP A 161 7.66 6.87 22.25
CA ASP A 161 7.28 6.60 23.63
C ASP A 161 7.31 5.09 23.95
N GLY A 162 7.62 4.26 22.96
CA GLY A 162 7.66 2.80 23.08
C GLY A 162 6.31 2.12 22.88
N GLU A 163 5.29 2.85 22.39
CA GLU A 163 4.00 2.25 22.05
C GLU A 163 4.13 1.47 20.74
N GLN A 164 3.68 0.22 20.76
CA GLN A 164 3.73 -0.67 19.60
C GLN A 164 2.40 -0.69 18.85
N PHE A 165 2.48 -0.44 17.56
CA PHE A 165 1.39 -0.51 16.60
C PHE A 165 1.60 -1.69 15.68
N GLU A 166 0.56 -2.51 15.53
CA GLU A 166 0.58 -3.69 14.69
C GLU A 166 -0.44 -3.59 13.55
N SER A 167 -0.05 -4.09 12.38
CA SER A 167 -0.93 -4.22 11.23
C SER A 167 -0.50 -5.39 10.34
N GLU A 168 -1.41 -5.82 9.47
CA GLU A 168 -1.11 -6.73 8.37
C GLU A 168 -1.06 -5.94 7.07
N HIS A 169 0.01 -6.12 6.30
CA HIS A 169 0.20 -5.54 4.99
C HIS A 169 0.11 -6.65 3.94
N TRP A 170 -0.98 -6.67 3.19
CA TRP A 170 -1.21 -7.65 2.13
C TRP A 170 -1.00 -7.00 0.77
N TYR A 171 -0.04 -7.53 0.01
CA TYR A 171 0.34 -6.99 -1.29
C TYR A 171 -0.14 -7.91 -2.41
N PHE A 172 -0.75 -7.31 -3.42
CA PHE A 172 -1.23 -7.97 -4.64
C PHE A 172 -0.60 -7.31 -5.86
N GLY A 173 0.16 -8.05 -6.66
CA GLY A 173 0.67 -7.54 -7.93
C GLY A 173 1.94 -8.27 -8.36
N GLU A 174 2.89 -7.50 -8.86
CA GLU A 174 4.25 -7.96 -9.18
C GLU A 174 5.08 -8.03 -7.89
N VAL A 175 4.82 -9.04 -7.06
CA VAL A 175 5.50 -9.28 -5.77
C VAL A 175 6.17 -10.65 -5.76
N SER A 176 7.16 -10.87 -4.87
CA SER A 176 7.87 -12.14 -4.75
C SER A 176 7.32 -13.00 -3.59
N SER A 177 6.94 -14.24 -3.90
CA SER A 177 6.62 -15.26 -2.88
C SER A 177 7.85 -15.76 -2.11
N SER A 178 9.06 -15.43 -2.56
CA SER A 178 10.33 -15.79 -1.91
C SER A 178 10.89 -14.63 -1.09
N ASP A 179 11.53 -14.97 0.03
CA ASP A 179 12.31 -14.04 0.87
C ASP A 179 13.77 -13.95 0.46
N GLU A 180 14.19 -14.69 -0.58
CA GLU A 180 15.54 -14.57 -1.13
C GLU A 180 15.81 -13.11 -1.49
N ASP A 181 16.82 -12.55 -0.85
CA ASP A 181 17.27 -11.20 -1.15
C ASP A 181 17.89 -11.21 -2.55
N PRO A 182 17.29 -10.55 -3.56
CA PRO A 182 17.83 -10.57 -4.91
C PRO A 182 19.17 -9.82 -5.04
N GLY A 183 19.69 -9.28 -3.94
CA GLY A 183 20.85 -8.39 -3.90
C GLY A 183 20.47 -6.99 -4.38
N GLY A 184 21.04 -5.98 -3.71
CA GLY A 184 20.85 -4.56 -4.05
C GLY A 184 20.57 -3.69 -2.81
N ASP A 185 20.74 -2.37 -2.97
CA ASP A 185 20.37 -1.43 -1.91
C ASP A 185 18.84 -1.45 -1.72
N ARG A 186 18.42 -1.51 -0.45
CA ARG A 186 17.02 -1.37 -0.06
C ARG A 186 16.78 0.03 0.48
N TRP A 187 15.66 0.64 0.10
CA TRP A 187 15.24 1.85 0.78
C TRP A 187 14.94 1.53 2.24
N LYS A 188 15.69 2.14 3.16
CA LYS A 188 15.51 1.93 4.60
C LYS A 188 14.60 3.01 5.18
N TYR A 189 13.60 2.61 5.94
CA TYR A 189 12.86 3.54 6.78
C TYR A 189 13.82 4.11 7.83
N LYS A 190 13.95 5.43 7.88
CA LYS A 190 14.72 6.13 8.92
C LYS A 190 13.75 6.80 9.87
N THR A 191 13.93 6.59 11.16
CA THR A 191 13.22 7.39 12.16
C THR A 191 13.70 8.84 12.09
N PHE A 192 12.88 9.77 12.58
CA PHE A 192 13.30 11.16 12.70
C PHE A 192 14.55 11.28 13.59
N LYS A 193 14.65 10.51 14.68
CA LYS A 193 15.84 10.42 15.52
C LYS A 193 17.09 9.95 14.75
N ALA A 194 16.98 8.90 13.94
CA ALA A 194 18.08 8.45 13.10
C ALA A 194 18.51 9.52 12.08
N PHE A 195 17.54 10.20 11.46
CA PHE A 195 17.80 11.31 10.56
C PHE A 195 18.48 12.50 11.26
N GLN A 196 18.05 12.84 12.47
CA GLN A 196 18.67 13.88 13.30
C GLN A 196 20.10 13.53 13.69
N ALA A 197 20.35 12.27 14.08
CA ALA A 197 21.67 11.78 14.43
C ALA A 197 22.65 11.82 13.24
N GLU A 198 22.17 11.55 12.02
CA GLU A 198 22.97 11.64 10.79
C GLU A 198 23.18 13.09 10.30
N HIS A 199 22.24 13.99 10.61
CA HIS A 199 22.26 15.38 10.15
C HIS A 199 22.19 16.41 11.28
N PRO A 200 23.08 16.36 12.29
CA PRO A 200 22.98 17.23 13.47
C PRO A 200 23.08 18.73 13.12
N HIS A 201 23.78 19.06 12.03
CA HIS A 201 23.93 20.43 11.51
C HIS A 201 22.63 21.06 10.99
N LEU A 202 21.61 20.25 10.63
CA LEU A 202 20.29 20.76 10.23
C LEU A 202 19.43 21.13 11.43
N PHE A 203 19.80 20.68 12.64
CA PHE A 203 19.00 20.80 13.85
C PHE A 203 19.68 21.60 14.97
N SER A 204 20.97 21.95 14.83
CA SER A 204 21.60 22.90 15.75
C SER A 204 21.07 24.31 15.48
N THR A 205 20.51 24.96 16.50
CA THR A 205 20.27 26.40 16.47
C THR A 205 21.62 27.11 16.40
N ALA A 206 21.79 27.99 15.41
CA ALA A 206 22.94 28.89 15.38
C ALA A 206 22.95 29.71 16.67
N THR A 207 23.97 29.51 17.50
CA THR A 207 24.25 30.33 18.69
C THR A 207 24.55 31.78 18.32
#